data_AF-A0A6L4Z211-F1
#
_entry.id   AF-A0A6L4Z211-F1
#
_cell.length_a   1.000
_cell.length_b   1.000
_cell.length_c   1.000
_cell.angle_alpha   90.00
_cell.angle_beta   90.00
_cell.angle_gamma   90.00
#
_symmetry.space_group_name_H-M   'P 1'
#
loop_
_entity.id
_entity.type
_entity.pdbx_description
1 polymer ?
#
loop_
_entity_poly.entity_id
_entity_poly.type
_entity_poly.pdbx_seq_one_letter_code
_entity_poly.pdbx_strand_id
1 'polypeptide(L)'
;YTEKGNVFGLWFAIEDATKHNGCLWAIPGGHKLGLKSRFIHTEKNTSEFQVFDDSKYDLSSLAPLEVKKGSLIVLHGLLPHLSHANESQHSRQAYTLHLIDKSWLYPKDNWLQRPTLPLRGF
;
A
#
# COMPACT_ATOMS: atom_id res chain seq x y z
N TYR A 1 -6.49 -4.47 -4.07
CA TYR A 1 -6.16 -5.79 -4.68
C TYR A 1 -6.87 -5.92 -6.02
N THR A 2 -6.22 -6.54 -6.99
CA THR A 2 -6.79 -7.05 -8.26
C THR A 2 -6.30 -8.49 -8.42
N GLU A 3 -7.01 -9.34 -9.18
CA GLU A 3 -6.71 -10.79 -9.24
C GLU A 3 -5.26 -11.15 -9.62
N LYS A 4 -4.53 -10.24 -10.29
CA LYS A 4 -3.11 -10.43 -10.63
C LYS A 4 -2.12 -9.58 -9.82
N GLY A 5 -2.55 -8.96 -8.72
CA GLY A 5 -1.68 -8.14 -7.86
C GLY A 5 -1.20 -6.82 -8.49
N ASN A 6 -1.78 -6.43 -9.62
CA ASN A 6 -1.37 -5.29 -10.44
C ASN A 6 -2.08 -4.00 -9.99
N VAL A 7 -1.85 -3.61 -8.73
CA VAL A 7 -2.17 -2.27 -8.21
C VAL A 7 -0.86 -1.54 -8.00
N PHE A 8 -0.80 -0.27 -8.34
CA PHE A 8 0.37 0.57 -8.07
C PHE A 8 0.01 1.66 -7.07
N GLY A 9 0.76 1.77 -5.99
CA GLY A 9 0.69 2.89 -5.06
C GLY A 9 1.61 4.01 -5.54
N LEU A 10 1.09 5.21 -5.67
CA LEU A 10 1.86 6.43 -5.86
C LEU A 10 1.86 7.18 -4.53
N TRP A 11 3.04 7.38 -3.95
CA TRP A 11 3.22 8.09 -2.70
C TRP A 11 4.04 9.35 -2.94
N PHE A 12 3.40 10.51 -2.80
CA PHE A 12 3.99 11.82 -3.05
C PHE A 12 4.43 12.44 -1.72
N ALA A 13 5.71 12.73 -1.60
CA ALA A 13 6.29 13.44 -0.47
C ALA A 13 5.87 14.92 -0.52
N ILE A 14 4.93 15.34 0.34
CA ILE A 14 4.58 16.78 0.46
C ILE A 14 5.60 17.50 1.35
N GLU A 15 6.29 16.75 2.20
CA GLU A 15 7.39 17.18 3.08
C GLU A 15 8.55 16.18 2.97
N ASP A 16 9.73 16.57 3.48
CA ASP A 16 10.86 15.64 3.63
C ASP A 16 10.44 14.44 4.49
N ALA A 17 10.77 13.23 4.05
CA ALA A 17 10.56 11.99 4.78
C ALA A 17 11.92 11.41 5.17
N THR A 18 12.14 11.32 6.47
CA THR A 18 13.37 10.83 7.12
C THR A 18 13.03 9.67 8.03
N LYS A 19 14.03 8.92 8.48
CA LYS A 19 13.83 7.87 9.49
C LYS A 19 13.21 8.42 10.77
N HIS A 20 13.61 9.63 11.16
CA HIS A 20 13.17 10.25 12.42
C HIS A 20 11.72 10.75 12.38
N ASN A 21 11.24 11.21 11.22
CA ASN A 21 9.85 11.66 11.07
C ASN A 21 8.91 10.62 10.41
N GLY A 22 9.34 9.35 10.34
CA GLY A 22 8.49 8.24 9.91
C GLY A 22 8.38 8.07 8.39
N CYS A 23 9.51 8.03 7.68
CA CYS A 23 9.58 7.60 6.28
C CYS A 23 9.02 6.17 6.08
N LEU A 24 8.79 5.82 4.82
CA LEU A 24 8.44 4.45 4.47
C LEU A 24 9.64 3.52 4.64
N TRP A 25 9.36 2.26 4.93
CA TRP A 25 10.30 1.15 4.89
C TRP A 25 9.68 0.05 4.02
N ALA A 26 10.51 -0.63 3.24
CA ALA A 26 10.05 -1.74 2.40
C ALA A 26 11.06 -2.88 2.39
N ILE A 27 10.61 -4.10 2.10
CA ILE A 27 11.49 -5.25 1.90
C ILE A 27 11.88 -5.28 0.41
N PRO A 28 13.16 -5.01 0.04
CA PRO A 28 13.58 -5.06 -1.36
C PRO A 28 13.29 -6.42 -1.99
N GLY A 29 12.66 -6.44 -3.17
CA GLY A 29 12.23 -7.69 -3.81
C GLY A 29 11.02 -8.38 -3.17
N GLY A 30 10.51 -7.88 -2.04
CA GLY A 30 9.43 -8.50 -1.26
C GLY A 30 8.10 -8.66 -1.99
N HIS A 31 7.88 -7.91 -3.08
CA HIS A 31 6.72 -8.07 -3.96
C HIS A 31 6.61 -9.48 -4.60
N LYS A 32 7.70 -10.26 -4.57
CA LYS A 32 7.73 -11.65 -5.06
C LYS A 32 7.32 -12.69 -4.02
N LEU A 33 7.11 -12.29 -2.76
CA LEU A 33 6.73 -13.20 -1.67
C LEU A 33 5.26 -13.66 -1.72
N GLY A 34 4.46 -13.06 -2.61
CA GLY A 34 3.03 -13.33 -2.70
C GLY A 34 2.20 -12.54 -1.68
N LEU A 35 0.88 -12.71 -1.77
CA LEU A 35 -0.07 -12.00 -0.92
C LEU A 35 -0.38 -12.81 0.35
N LYS A 36 -0.14 -12.23 1.52
CA LYS A 36 -0.40 -12.89 2.81
C LYS A 36 -1.86 -12.86 3.25
N SER A 37 -2.56 -11.75 3.02
CA SER A 37 -3.97 -11.59 3.39
C SER A 37 -4.69 -10.55 2.54
N ARG A 38 -6.03 -10.61 2.52
CA ARG A 38 -6.92 -9.59 1.94
C ARG A 38 -7.86 -9.07 2.99
N PHE A 39 -8.06 -7.75 3.01
CA PHE A 39 -9.16 -7.14 3.75
C PHE A 39 -10.40 -7.07 2.87
N ILE A 40 -11.42 -7.84 3.22
CA ILE A 40 -12.64 -8.02 2.42
C ILE A 40 -13.88 -7.49 3.13
N HIS A 41 -14.87 -7.10 2.34
CA HIS A 41 -16.25 -6.87 2.80
C HIS A 41 -17.04 -8.17 2.68
N THR A 42 -17.65 -8.60 3.78
CA THR A 42 -18.40 -9.86 3.85
C THR A 42 -19.84 -9.68 3.39
N GLU A 43 -20.53 -10.79 3.13
CA GLU A 43 -21.98 -10.80 2.85
C GLU A 43 -22.82 -10.26 4.03
N LYS A 44 -22.26 -10.24 5.25
CA LYS A 44 -22.93 -9.77 6.46
C LYS A 44 -22.75 -8.26 6.69
N ASN A 45 -22.29 -7.50 5.69
CA ASN A 45 -21.92 -6.08 5.83
C ASN A 45 -20.89 -5.80 6.92
N THR A 46 -19.95 -6.73 7.13
CA THR A 46 -18.79 -6.55 8.01
C THR A 46 -17.50 -6.57 7.19
N SER A 47 -16.37 -6.35 7.84
CA SER A 47 -15.06 -6.50 7.20
C SER A 47 -14.15 -7.42 8.01
N GLU A 48 -13.36 -8.22 7.31
CA GLU A 48 -12.43 -9.17 7.92
C GLU A 48 -11.16 -9.35 7.07
N PHE A 49 -10.14 -9.92 7.69
CA PHE A 49 -8.96 -10.38 6.98
C PHE A 49 -9.13 -11.85 6.56
N GLN A 50 -9.20 -12.09 5.26
CA GLN A 50 -8.98 -13.41 4.69
C GLN A 50 -7.47 -13.67 4.65
N VAL A 51 -6.99 -14.61 5.46
CA VAL A 51 -5.57 -14.95 5.58
C VAL A 51 -5.23 -16.12 4.65
N PHE A 52 -4.21 -15.95 3.82
CA PHE A 52 -3.67 -17.00 2.93
C PHE A 52 -2.36 -17.58 3.45
N ASP A 53 -1.57 -16.74 4.13
CA ASP A 53 -0.27 -17.09 4.70
C ASP A 53 -0.05 -16.24 5.96
N ASP A 54 0.07 -16.89 7.12
CA ASP A 54 0.26 -16.25 8.43
C ASP A 54 1.74 -16.15 8.85
N SER A 55 2.67 -16.62 8.01
CA SER A 55 4.09 -16.54 8.30
C SER A 55 4.55 -15.08 8.38
N LYS A 56 5.46 -14.80 9.31
CA LYS A 56 5.96 -13.44 9.54
C LYS A 56 6.91 -13.02 8.42
N TYR A 57 6.88 -11.74 8.07
CA TYR A 57 7.93 -11.15 7.25
C TYR A 57 9.25 -11.12 8.02
N ASP A 58 10.36 -11.37 7.33
CA ASP A 58 11.69 -11.07 7.86
C ASP A 58 11.90 -9.55 7.87
N LEU A 59 11.76 -8.96 9.05
CA LEU A 59 11.91 -7.52 9.25
C LEU A 59 13.38 -7.07 9.22
N SER A 60 14.35 -7.99 9.31
CA SER A 60 15.77 -7.63 9.20
C SER A 60 16.15 -7.14 7.80
N SER A 61 15.34 -7.50 6.80
CA SER A 61 15.48 -7.09 5.40
C SER A 61 14.81 -5.74 5.07
N LEU A 62 14.25 -5.02 6.04
CA LEU A 62 13.63 -3.71 5.80
C LEU A 62 14.67 -2.65 5.46
N ALA A 63 14.45 -1.96 4.35
CA ALA A 63 15.26 -0.81 3.94
C ALA A 63 14.44 0.49 4.06
N PRO A 64 15.01 1.57 4.63
CA PRO A 64 14.34 2.86 4.73
C PRO A 64 14.29 3.55 3.36
N LEU A 65 13.20 4.27 3.10
CA LEU A 65 12.99 5.07 1.90
C LEU A 65 12.93 6.56 2.28
N GLU A 66 14.07 7.11 2.68
CA GLU A 66 14.21 8.55 2.96
C GLU A 66 14.22 9.35 1.66
N VAL A 67 13.38 10.37 1.58
CA VAL A 67 13.21 11.18 0.37
C VAL A 67 12.97 12.65 0.71
N LYS A 68 13.33 13.53 -0.22
CA LYS A 68 13.04 14.96 -0.12
C LYS A 68 11.60 15.27 -0.54
N LYS A 69 11.09 16.41 -0.07
CA LYS A 69 9.83 17.00 -0.55
C LYS A 69 9.81 17.04 -2.09
N GLY A 70 8.68 16.66 -2.68
CA GLY A 70 8.47 16.60 -4.13
C GLY A 70 8.81 15.25 -4.74
N SER A 71 9.45 14.33 -4.01
CA SER A 71 9.71 12.98 -4.50
C SER A 71 8.42 12.15 -4.63
N LEU A 72 8.40 11.30 -5.65
CA LEU A 72 7.40 10.24 -5.83
C LEU A 72 8.04 8.88 -5.56
N ILE A 73 7.45 8.11 -4.66
CA ILE A 73 7.73 6.68 -4.48
C ILE A 73 6.63 5.88 -5.19
N VAL A 74 7.02 4.98 -6.08
CA VAL A 74 6.11 4.05 -6.75
C VAL A 74 6.20 2.68 -6.08
N LEU A 75 5.07 2.18 -5.58
CA LEU A 75 4.97 0.94 -4.82
C LEU A 75 4.23 -0.12 -5.64
N HIS A 76 4.84 -1.29 -5.78
CA HIS A 76 4.13 -2.47 -6.29
C HIS A 76 3.08 -2.92 -5.29
N GLY A 77 1.88 -3.33 -5.73
CA GLY A 77 0.75 -3.68 -4.86
C GLY A 77 0.93 -4.90 -3.96
N LEU A 78 2.03 -5.64 -4.14
CA LEU A 78 2.45 -6.77 -3.30
C LEU A 78 3.68 -6.46 -2.45
N LEU A 79 4.30 -5.27 -2.59
CA LEU A 79 5.51 -4.94 -1.86
C LEU A 79 5.18 -4.76 -0.37
N PRO A 80 5.75 -5.58 0.53
CA PRO A 80 5.60 -5.36 1.96
C PRO A 80 6.28 -4.04 2.33
N HIS A 81 5.50 -3.13 2.90
CA HIS A 81 5.97 -1.82 3.33
C HIS A 81 5.25 -1.38 4.60
N LEU A 82 5.91 -0.52 5.39
CA LEU A 82 5.38 0.08 6.61
C LEU A 82 5.94 1.49 6.80
N SER A 83 5.46 2.19 7.82
CA SER A 83 6.13 3.38 8.37
C SER A 83 6.20 3.24 9.89
N HIS A 84 7.31 3.65 10.48
CA HIS A 84 7.40 3.79 11.93
C HIS A 84 6.64 5.04 12.41
N ALA A 85 6.41 5.11 13.72
CA ALA A 85 5.89 6.31 14.35
C ALA A 85 6.83 7.50 14.10
N ASN A 86 6.25 8.70 14.02
CA ASN A 86 7.02 9.93 13.92
C ASN A 86 7.44 10.36 15.33
N GLU A 87 8.75 10.40 15.59
CA GLU A 87 9.33 10.78 16.88
C GLU A 87 9.89 12.22 16.87
N SER A 88 9.70 12.92 15.74
CA SER A 88 10.18 14.28 15.54
C SER A 88 9.15 15.36 15.92
N GLN A 89 9.57 16.62 15.88
CA GLN A 89 8.72 17.80 16.07
C GLN A 89 8.11 18.31 14.75
N HIS A 90 8.31 17.61 13.63
CA HIS A 90 7.82 18.02 12.31
C HIS A 90 6.87 16.97 11.74
N SER A 91 5.88 17.41 10.96
CA SER A 91 5.02 16.49 10.23
C SER A 91 5.78 15.76 9.11
N ARG A 92 5.10 14.75 8.55
CA ARG A 92 5.51 14.03 7.34
C ARG A 92 4.30 13.86 6.45
N GLN A 93 3.78 14.98 5.94
CA GLN A 93 2.62 14.99 5.07
C GLN A 93 2.95 14.30 3.75
N ALA A 94 1.99 13.50 3.28
CA ALA A 94 2.10 12.78 2.02
C ALA A 94 0.73 12.67 1.38
N TYR A 95 0.71 12.64 0.06
CA TYR A 95 -0.48 12.37 -0.72
C TYR A 95 -0.34 11.01 -1.40
N THR A 96 -1.37 10.18 -1.39
CA THR A 96 -1.30 8.84 -1.97
C THR A 96 -2.44 8.57 -2.94
N LEU A 97 -2.10 7.91 -4.05
CA LEU A 97 -3.05 7.41 -5.03
C LEU A 97 -2.78 5.94 -5.28
N HIS A 98 -3.83 5.15 -5.48
CA HIS A 98 -3.69 3.77 -5.94
C HIS A 98 -4.31 3.65 -7.33
N LEU A 99 -3.50 3.17 -8.26
CA LEU A 99 -3.88 2.97 -9.65
C LEU A 99 -4.14 1.49 -9.89
N ILE A 100 -5.22 1.22 -10.62
CA ILE A 100 -5.51 -0.10 -11.16
C ILE A 100 -5.63 0.02 -12.67
N ASP A 101 -5.14 -0.99 -13.38
CA ASP A 101 -5.35 -1.06 -14.83
C ASP A 101 -6.76 -1.61 -15.11
N LYS A 102 -7.47 -0.95 -16.03
CA LYS A 102 -8.87 -1.21 -16.40
C LYS A 102 -9.10 -2.62 -16.94
N SER A 103 -8.07 -3.26 -17.51
CA SER A 103 -8.14 -4.63 -18.02
C SER A 103 -8.26 -5.68 -16.90
N TRP A 104 -8.05 -5.29 -15.64
CA TRP A 104 -8.10 -6.21 -14.50
C TRP A 104 -9.44 -6.15 -13.78
N LEU A 105 -9.93 -7.33 -13.39
CA LEU A 105 -11.10 -7.44 -12.54
C LEU A 105 -10.80 -6.80 -11.17
N TYR A 106 -11.67 -5.88 -10.76
CA TYR A 106 -11.72 -5.35 -9.41
C TYR A 106 -12.73 -6.17 -8.59
N PRO A 107 -12.27 -6.97 -7.61
CA PRO A 107 -13.18 -7.85 -6.88
C PRO A 107 -14.29 -7.10 -6.12
N LYS A 108 -15.49 -7.66 -6.15
CA LYS A 108 -16.70 -7.10 -5.52
C LYS A 108 -16.64 -7.14 -3.98
N ASP A 109 -15.80 -8.01 -3.44
CA ASP A 109 -15.52 -8.18 -2.02
C ASP A 109 -14.39 -7.27 -1.52
N ASN A 110 -13.76 -6.45 -2.37
CA ASN A 110 -12.86 -5.40 -1.89
C ASN A 110 -13.67 -4.40 -1.03
N TRP A 111 -13.12 -4.01 0.12
CA TRP A 111 -13.81 -3.13 1.07
C TRP A 111 -14.24 -1.77 0.48
N LEU A 112 -13.48 -1.25 -0.48
CA LEU A 112 -13.79 0.01 -1.16
C LEU A 112 -14.55 -0.26 -2.46
N GLN A 113 -15.86 -0.02 -2.46
CA GLN A 113 -16.68 -0.01 -3.67
C GLN A 113 -17.11 1.43 -3.98
N ARG A 114 -17.19 1.80 -5.26
CA ARG A 114 -17.54 3.17 -5.70
C ARG A 114 -18.74 3.18 -6.67
N PRO A 115 -19.96 2.85 -6.21
CA PRO A 115 -21.12 2.72 -7.09
C PRO A 115 -21.54 4.04 -7.76
N THR A 116 -21.38 5.17 -7.06
CA THR A 116 -21.75 6.52 -7.56
C THR A 116 -20.60 7.26 -8.24
N LEU A 117 -19.38 6.72 -8.18
CA LEU A 117 -18.18 7.33 -8.74
C LEU A 117 -17.28 6.24 -9.33
N PRO A 118 -17.72 5.59 -10.43
CA PRO A 118 -17.05 4.43 -10.98
C PRO A 118 -15.62 4.77 -11.40
N LEU A 119 -14.73 3.78 -11.30
CA LEU A 119 -13.35 3.92 -11.77
C LEU A 119 -13.37 4.16 -13.27
N ARG A 120 -12.81 5.29 -13.69
CA ARG A 120 -12.65 5.66 -15.10
C ARG A 120 -11.17 5.59 -15.43
N GLY A 121 -10.83 4.83 -16.47
CA GLY A 121 -9.51 4.91 -17.10
C GLY A 121 -9.45 6.10 -18.06
N PHE A 122 -8.25 6.34 -18.59
CA PHE A 122 -8.07 7.17 -19.79
C PHE A 122 -8.38 6.35 -21.04
#